data_AF-A0A8T9QGU0-F1
#
_entry.id   AF-A0A8T9QGU0-F1
#
_cell.length_a   1.000
_cell.length_b   1.000
_cell.length_c   1.000
_cell.angle_alpha   90.00
_cell.angle_beta   90.00
_cell.angle_gamma   90.00
#
_symmetry.space_group_name_H-M   'P 1'
#
loop_
_entity.id
_entity.type
_entity.pdbx_description
1 polymer ?
#
loop_
_entity_poly.entity_id
_entity_poly.type
_entity_poly.pdbx_seq_one_letter_code
_entity_poly.pdbx_strand_id
1 'polypeptide(L)'
;MFFYRGLSLTLRGMVYGNLIGLGFCAIQYFFHPIPLDPENYYMDRVPIFWDPTMVVVLNVATFLTSLLAVLIPTYLISRIRPVAAIKFD
;
A
#
# COMPACT_ATOMS: atom_id res chain seq x y z
N MET A 1 6.69 12.20 -18.04
CA MET A 1 6.26 10.84 -18.46
C MET A 1 6.37 9.82 -17.33
N PHE A 2 7.51 9.71 -16.62
CA PHE A 2 7.70 8.77 -15.49
C PHE A 2 6.68 8.94 -14.35
N PHE A 3 6.45 10.17 -13.89
CA PHE A 3 5.51 10.44 -12.78
C PHE A 3 4.08 9.96 -13.07
N TYR A 4 3.56 10.24 -14.26
CA TYR A 4 2.20 9.85 -14.65
C TYR A 4 2.02 8.32 -14.74
N ARG A 5 3.04 7.62 -15.27
CA ARG A 5 3.06 6.14 -15.29
C ARG A 5 3.12 5.56 -13.88
N GLY A 6 3.96 6.12 -13.01
CA GLY A 6 4.07 5.70 -11.61
C GLY A 6 2.76 5.91 -10.85
N LEU A 7 2.13 7.07 -11.03
CA LEU A 7 0.83 7.38 -10.40
C LEU A 7 -0.26 6.38 -10.83
N SER A 8 -0.37 6.09 -12.12
CA SER A 8 -1.35 5.11 -12.62
C SER A 8 -1.09 3.70 -12.08
N LEU A 9 0.17 3.32 -11.88
CA LEU A 9 0.52 2.02 -11.32
C LEU A 9 0.15 1.94 -9.83
N THR A 10 0.48 2.97 -9.05
CA THR A 10 0.12 3.09 -7.63
C THR A 10 -1.38 2.99 -7.42
N LEU A 11 -2.18 3.76 -8.18
CA LEU A 11 -3.63 3.76 -8.04
C LEU A 11 -4.23 2.37 -8.33
N ARG A 12 -3.79 1.70 -9.39
CA ARG A 12 -4.24 0.33 -9.70
C ARG A 12 -3.82 -0.64 -8.61
N GLY A 13 -2.58 -0.54 -8.12
CA GLY A 13 -2.07 -1.37 -7.02
C GLY A 13 -2.90 -1.21 -5.75
N MET A 14 -3.30 0.02 -5.40
CA MET A 14 -4.18 0.28 -4.26
C MET A 14 -5.56 -0.34 -4.44
N VAL A 15 -6.17 -0.23 -5.62
CA VAL A 15 -7.50 -0.84 -5.90
C VAL A 15 -7.44 -2.36 -5.71
N TYR A 16 -6.47 -3.04 -6.33
CA TYR A 16 -6.32 -4.49 -6.18
C TYR A 16 -5.95 -4.89 -4.75
N GLY A 17 -5.07 -4.13 -4.08
CA GLY A 17 -4.69 -4.38 -2.70
C GLY A 17 -5.87 -4.27 -1.73
N ASN A 18 -6.73 -3.27 -1.90
CA ASN A 18 -7.95 -3.14 -1.09
C ASN A 18 -8.94 -4.25 -1.37
N LEU A 19 -9.15 -4.62 -2.64
CA LEU A 19 -10.03 -5.73 -2.99
C LEU A 19 -9.57 -7.03 -2.35
N ILE A 20 -8.28 -7.34 -2.41
CA ILE A 20 -7.71 -8.56 -1.83
C ILE A 20 -7.75 -8.48 -0.30
N GLY A 21 -7.32 -7.38 0.31
CA GLY A 21 -7.28 -7.21 1.76
C GLY A 21 -8.66 -7.26 2.40
N LEU A 22 -9.62 -6.48 1.88
CA LEU A 22 -11.01 -6.51 2.35
C LEU A 22 -11.66 -7.87 2.04
N GLY A 23 -11.30 -8.49 0.92
CA GLY A 23 -11.73 -9.86 0.59
C GLY A 23 -11.28 -10.87 1.64
N PHE A 24 -10.01 -10.84 2.05
CA PHE A 24 -9.51 -11.67 3.15
C PHE A 24 -10.21 -11.38 4.46
N CYS A 25 -10.44 -10.10 4.80
CA CYS A 25 -11.21 -9.73 5.99
C CYS A 25 -12.64 -10.29 5.93
N ALA A 26 -13.29 -10.24 4.78
CA ALA A 26 -14.64 -10.78 4.61
C ALA A 26 -14.65 -12.31 4.75
N ILE A 27 -13.70 -13.01 4.12
CA ILE A 27 -13.57 -14.46 4.25
C ILE A 27 -13.33 -14.85 5.71
N GLN A 28 -12.44 -14.15 6.42
CA GLN A 28 -12.18 -14.41 7.83
C GLN A 28 -13.42 -14.13 8.70
N TYR A 29 -14.19 -13.09 8.38
CA TYR A 29 -15.40 -12.72 9.11
C TYR A 29 -16.56 -13.71 8.92
N PHE A 30 -16.74 -14.29 7.73
CA PHE A 30 -17.83 -15.22 7.46
C PHE A 30 -17.45 -16.68 7.74
N PHE A 31 -16.30 -17.12 7.26
CA PHE A 31 -15.91 -18.53 7.26
C PHE A 31 -15.04 -18.91 8.45
N HIS A 32 -14.50 -17.93 9.17
CA HIS A 32 -13.63 -18.16 10.34
C HIS A 32 -12.56 -19.23 10.10
N PRO A 33 -11.81 -19.18 8.97
CA PRO A 33 -10.83 -20.20 8.61
C PRO A 33 -9.68 -20.29 9.63
N ILE A 34 -9.44 -19.22 10.40
CA ILE A 34 -8.47 -19.19 11.50
C ILE A 34 -9.23 -19.13 12.83
N PRO A 35 -9.49 -20.28 13.48
CA PRO A 35 -9.99 -20.33 14.85
C PRO A 35 -8.87 -19.99 15.85
N LEU A 36 -9.24 -19.42 17.01
CA LEU A 36 -8.32 -19.24 18.13
C LEU A 36 -8.65 -20.25 19.23
N ASP A 37 -7.63 -20.80 19.88
CA ASP A 37 -7.82 -21.66 21.06
C ASP A 37 -8.30 -20.82 22.25
N PRO A 38 -9.55 -21.02 22.73
CA PRO A 38 -10.15 -20.20 23.78
C PRO A 38 -9.42 -20.29 25.13
N GLU A 39 -8.61 -21.34 25.31
CA GLU A 39 -7.86 -21.61 26.53
C GLU A 39 -6.65 -20.68 26.72
N ASN A 40 -6.09 -20.16 25.62
CA ASN A 40 -4.97 -19.20 25.65
C ASN A 40 -5.39 -17.77 25.27
N TYR A 41 -6.46 -17.61 24.50
CA TYR A 41 -7.00 -16.31 24.10
C TYR A 41 -8.49 -16.30 24.43
N TYR A 42 -8.94 -15.36 25.28
CA TYR A 42 -10.32 -15.19 25.73
C TYR A 42 -11.38 -14.91 24.61
N MET A 43 -11.08 -15.23 23.35
CA MET A 43 -11.88 -14.99 22.15
C MET A 43 -11.79 -16.20 21.21
N ASP A 44 -12.94 -16.76 20.83
CA ASP A 44 -13.02 -17.95 19.94
C ASP A 44 -12.60 -17.66 18.48
N ARG A 45 -12.42 -16.38 18.13
CA ARG A 45 -12.11 -15.91 16.77
C ARG A 45 -11.41 -14.56 16.78
N VAL A 46 -10.63 -14.28 15.73
CA VAL A 46 -10.10 -12.91 15.48
C VAL A 46 -11.28 -11.99 15.15
N PRO A 47 -11.62 -11.02 16.01
CA PRO A 47 -12.71 -10.09 15.70
C PRO A 47 -12.25 -9.12 14.61
N ILE A 48 -12.97 -9.11 13.49
CA ILE A 48 -12.74 -8.12 12.41
C ILE A 48 -13.68 -6.95 12.65
N PHE A 49 -13.10 -5.79 12.94
CA PHE A 49 -13.83 -4.54 13.08
C PHE A 49 -13.81 -3.77 11.76
N TRP A 50 -14.99 -3.58 11.17
CA TRP A 50 -15.15 -2.86 9.91
C TRP A 50 -15.27 -1.36 10.18
N ASP A 51 -14.13 -0.68 10.30
CA ASP A 51 -14.08 0.79 10.38
C ASP A 51 -13.65 1.41 9.04
N PRO A 52 -14.57 2.07 8.31
CA PRO A 52 -14.25 2.78 7.08
C PRO A 52 -13.17 3.86 7.28
N THR A 53 -13.12 4.47 8.46
CA THR A 53 -12.13 5.49 8.81
C THR A 53 -10.73 4.91 8.75
N MET A 54 -10.54 3.72 9.33
CA MET A 54 -9.26 3.03 9.34
C MET A 54 -8.82 2.61 7.93
N VAL A 55 -9.77 2.18 7.09
CA VAL A 55 -9.49 1.88 5.66
C VAL A 55 -9.02 3.13 4.92
N VAL A 56 -9.67 4.29 5.13
CA VAL A 56 -9.26 5.55 4.51
C VAL A 56 -7.88 5.98 4.99
N VAL A 57 -7.62 5.93 6.30
CA VAL A 57 -6.32 6.30 6.89
C VAL A 57 -5.20 5.42 6.33
N LEU A 58 -5.42 4.10 6.26
CA LEU A 58 -4.45 3.17 5.69
C LEU A 58 -4.17 3.48 4.21
N ASN A 59 -5.21 3.74 3.42
CA ASN A 59 -5.04 4.11 2.01
C ASN A 59 -4.24 5.40 1.84
N VAL A 60 -4.54 6.43 2.64
CA VAL A 60 -3.80 7.70 2.62
C VAL A 60 -2.33 7.47 2.99
N ALA A 61 -2.06 6.70 4.05
CA ALA A 61 -0.70 6.39 4.50
C ALA A 61 0.08 5.60 3.44
N THR A 62 -0.53 4.58 2.83
CA THR A 62 0.09 3.80 1.75
C THR A 62 0.36 4.68 0.53
N PHE A 63 -0.60 5.54 0.14
CA PHE A 63 -0.42 6.46 -0.98
C PHE A 63 0.76 7.40 -0.72
N LEU A 64 0.81 8.05 0.45
CA LEU A 64 1.91 8.94 0.83
C LEU A 64 3.26 8.21 0.82
N THR A 65 3.33 7.01 1.39
CA THR A 65 4.55 6.20 1.41
C THR A 65 5.03 5.87 0.00
N SER A 66 4.12 5.46 -0.88
CA SER A 66 4.44 5.17 -2.28
C SER A 66 4.87 6.42 -3.06
N LEU A 67 4.26 7.57 -2.77
CA LEU A 67 4.61 8.84 -3.39
C LEU A 67 6.02 9.26 -2.96
N LEU A 68 6.36 9.12 -1.68
CA LEU A 68 7.71 9.38 -1.18
C LEU A 68 8.75 8.46 -1.85
N ALA A 69 8.44 7.17 -2.00
CA ALA A 69 9.32 6.21 -2.68
C ALA A 69 9.61 6.58 -4.15
N VAL A 70 8.68 7.27 -4.82
CA VAL A 70 8.88 7.79 -6.20
C VAL A 70 9.57 9.16 -6.20
N LEU A 71 9.21 10.04 -5.27
CA LEU A 71 9.72 11.42 -5.24
C LEU A 71 11.20 11.48 -4.82
N ILE A 72 11.62 10.67 -3.86
CA ILE A 72 13.02 10.62 -3.38
C ILE A 72 14.01 10.35 -4.55
N PRO A 73 13.89 9.26 -5.33
CA PRO A 73 14.81 9.00 -6.44
C PRO A 73 14.62 10.01 -7.57
N THR A 74 13.40 10.47 -7.85
CA THR A 74 13.16 11.50 -8.87
C THR A 74 13.90 12.80 -8.54
N TYR A 75 13.87 13.21 -7.28
CA TYR A 75 14.58 14.40 -6.82
C TYR A 75 16.10 14.25 -6.88
N LEU A 76 16.63 13.10 -6.44
CA LEU A 76 18.06 12.77 -6.54
C LEU A 76 18.56 12.85 -8.00
N ILE A 77 17.82 12.26 -8.93
CA ILE A 77 18.17 12.26 -10.37
C ILE A 77 18.09 13.68 -10.94
N SER A 78 17.09 14.48 -10.54
CA SER A 78 16.93 15.86 -11.04
C SER A 78 18.09 16.80 -10.66
N ARG A 79 18.87 16.48 -9.62
CA ARG A 79 20.07 17.24 -9.23
C ARG A 79 21.32 16.86 -10.03
N ILE A 80 21.28 15.77 -10.80
CA ILE A 80 22.40 15.38 -11.67
C ILE A 80 22.44 16.38 -12.84
N ARG A 81 23.43 17.28 -12.84
CA ARG A 81 23.60 18.30 -13.87
C ARG A 81 23.82 17.62 -15.24
N PRO A 82 22.94 17.82 -16.24
CA PRO A 82 23.08 17.20 -17.56
C PRO A 82 24.36 17.63 -18.30
N VAL A 83 24.93 18.78 -17.93
CA VAL A 83 26.09 19.42 -18.57
C VAL A 83 27.41 18.68 -18.29
N ALA A 84 27.50 17.85 -17.26
CA ALA A 84 28.74 17.11 -16.97
C ALA A 84 28.86 15.76 -17.72
N ALA A 85 27.78 15.28 -18.35
CA ALA A 85 27.74 13.98 -19.04
C ALA A 85 28.04 14.08 -20.55
N ILE A 86 27.97 15.28 -21.13
CA ILE A 86 28.43 15.53 -22.50
C ILE A 86 29.94 15.82 -22.44
N LYS A 87 30.73 14.77 -22.25
CA LYS A 87 32.09 14.77 -22.80
C LYS A 87 31.95 14.35 -24.25
N PHE A 88 32.01 15.32 -25.16
CA PHE A 88 32.34 15.04 -26.54
C PHE A 88 33.80 14.56 -26.55
N ASP A 89 34.01 13.27 -26.79
CA ASP A 89 35.22 12.78 -27.47
C ASP A 89 34.94 12.79 -28.98
#